data_AF-A0A0S7WHC7-F1
#
_entry.id   AF-A0A0S7WHC7-F1
#
_cell.length_a   1.000
_cell.length_b   1.000
_cell.length_c   1.000
_cell.angle_alpha   90.00
_cell.angle_beta   90.00
_cell.angle_gamma   90.00
#
_symmetry.space_group_name_H-M   'P 1'
#
loop_
_entity.id
_entity.type
_entity.pdbx_description
1 polymer ?
#
loop_
_entity_poly.entity_id
_entity_poly.type
_entity_poly.pdbx_seq_one_letter_code
_entity_poly.pdbx_strand_id
1 'polypeptide(L)'
;MGSSRSKVVDKLVEVRFHGRGGQGTVVASEALAMALAKEGKWVQTFPEYGVERRGAPVTAFTRISKGRIYLRCKIYEPDHVVILDPTLIEAVDVTSGLKNGGYIIVNSDKPPEHFKFS
;
A
#
# COMPACT_ATOMS: atom_id res chain seq x y z
N MET A 1 -11.77 -28.99 29.53
CA MET A 1 -12.39 -27.78 28.93
C MET A 1 -11.49 -27.24 27.82
N GLY A 2 -11.67 -27.70 26.59
CA GLY A 2 -10.97 -27.15 25.44
C GLY A 2 -11.69 -25.89 24.95
N SER A 3 -11.14 -24.72 25.25
CA SER A 3 -11.62 -23.46 24.68
C SER A 3 -11.22 -23.44 23.20
N SER A 4 -12.15 -23.84 22.35
CA SER A 4 -12.17 -23.52 20.91
C SER A 4 -12.14 -22.00 20.76
N ARG A 5 -10.95 -21.41 20.72
CA ARG A 5 -10.77 -20.08 20.16
C ARG A 5 -10.87 -20.26 18.65
N SER A 6 -12.03 -19.96 18.10
CA SER A 6 -12.20 -19.64 16.70
C SER A 6 -11.06 -18.69 16.34
N LYS A 7 -10.12 -19.14 15.49
CA LYS A 7 -9.05 -18.28 14.97
C LYS A 7 -9.74 -17.23 14.11
N VAL A 8 -10.11 -16.10 14.71
CA VAL A 8 -10.26 -14.87 13.95
C VAL A 8 -8.90 -14.68 13.30
N VAL A 9 -8.81 -14.92 12.00
CA VAL A 9 -7.64 -14.50 11.23
C VAL A 9 -7.63 -12.99 11.41
N ASP A 10 -6.70 -12.49 12.22
CA ASP A 10 -6.54 -11.05 12.42
C ASP A 10 -6.45 -10.40 11.05
N LYS A 11 -7.43 -9.54 10.72
CA LYS A 11 -7.56 -8.98 9.38
C LYS A 11 -6.30 -8.19 9.04
N LEU A 12 -5.50 -8.75 8.13
CA LEU A 12 -4.35 -8.09 7.55
C LEU A 12 -4.87 -7.04 6.55
N VAL A 13 -4.47 -5.80 6.74
CA VAL A 13 -4.72 -4.71 5.79
C VAL A 13 -3.43 -4.45 5.03
N GLU A 14 -3.52 -4.46 3.71
CA GLU A 14 -2.38 -4.33 2.81
C GLU A 14 -2.57 -3.07 1.95
N VAL A 15 -1.65 -2.12 2.06
CA VAL A 15 -1.65 -0.86 1.31
C VAL A 15 -0.45 -0.85 0.36
N ARG A 16 -0.70 -0.52 -0.91
CA ARG A 16 0.34 -0.35 -1.93
C ARG A 16 0.44 1.11 -2.36
N PHE A 17 1.63 1.67 -2.20
CA PHE A 17 1.96 3.04 -2.58
C PHE A 17 2.67 3.04 -3.93
N HIS A 18 2.34 3.98 -4.79
CA HIS A 18 2.97 4.23 -6.07
C HIS A 18 3.38 5.69 -6.17
N GLY A 19 4.60 5.95 -6.62
CA GLY A 19 5.08 7.29 -6.94
C GLY A 19 6.41 7.21 -7.69
N ARG A 20 7.14 8.31 -7.80
CA ARG A 20 8.44 8.32 -8.48
C ARG A 20 9.61 8.51 -7.51
N GLY A 21 10.78 8.04 -7.93
CA GLY A 21 12.03 8.26 -7.21
C GLY A 21 12.27 9.75 -6.94
N GLY A 22 12.35 10.11 -5.66
CA GLY A 22 12.51 11.49 -5.19
C GLY A 22 11.23 12.21 -4.74
N GLN A 23 10.05 11.57 -4.81
CA GLN A 23 8.76 12.18 -4.41
C GLN A 23 8.27 11.77 -3.01
N GLY A 24 9.04 10.98 -2.27
CA GLY A 24 8.68 10.61 -0.90
C GLY A 24 7.73 9.41 -0.77
N THR A 25 7.54 8.58 -1.80
CA THR A 25 6.69 7.36 -1.73
C THR A 25 7.05 6.44 -0.57
N VAL A 26 8.35 6.17 -0.39
CA VAL A 26 8.85 5.31 0.70
C VAL A 26 8.60 5.97 2.06
N VAL A 27 8.88 7.27 2.16
CA VAL A 27 8.66 8.06 3.37
C VAL A 27 7.17 8.09 3.75
N ALA A 28 6.26 8.21 2.79
CA ALA A 28 4.82 8.18 3.05
C ALA A 28 4.36 6.82 3.59
N SER A 29 4.87 5.72 3.01
CA SER A 29 4.63 4.35 3.49
C SER A 29 5.17 4.15 4.91
N GLU A 30 6.39 4.62 5.18
CA GLU A 30 7.01 4.57 6.52
C GLU A 30 6.27 5.43 7.55
N ALA A 31 5.82 6.63 7.17
CA ALA A 31 5.06 7.52 8.04
C ALA A 31 3.75 6.89 8.49
N LEU A 32 3.00 6.25 7.57
CA LEU A 32 1.80 5.49 7.90
C LEU A 32 2.11 4.34 8.85
N ALA A 33 3.14 3.55 8.55
CA ALA A 33 3.55 2.43 9.40
C ALA A 33 3.95 2.89 10.81
N MET A 34 4.70 3.98 10.92
CA MET A 34 5.11 4.56 12.21
C MET A 34 3.91 5.06 13.01
N ALA A 35 2.94 5.73 12.38
CA ALA A 35 1.73 6.18 13.06
C ALA A 35 0.94 4.99 13.64
N LEU A 36 0.74 3.95 12.83
CA LEU A 36 0.00 2.75 13.26
C LEU A 36 0.77 1.92 14.29
N ALA A 37 2.10 1.89 14.22
CA ALA A 37 2.93 1.28 15.26
C ALA A 37 2.77 2.00 16.61
N LYS A 38 2.67 3.34 16.61
CA LYS A 38 2.39 4.12 17.82
C LYS A 38 1.01 3.83 18.40
N GLU A 39 0.05 3.41 17.58
CA GLU A 39 -1.27 2.92 18.01
C GLU A 39 -1.25 1.44 18.48
N GLY A 40 -0.08 0.81 18.57
CA GLY A 40 0.08 -0.58 19.01
C GLY A 40 -0.27 -1.62 17.96
N LYS A 41 -0.34 -1.26 16.67
CA LYS A 41 -0.52 -2.22 15.57
C LYS A 41 0.81 -2.89 15.22
N TRP A 42 0.71 -4.11 14.69
CA TRP A 42 1.83 -4.74 14.02
C TRP A 42 1.90 -4.22 12.59
N VAL A 43 3.07 -3.70 12.21
CA VAL A 43 3.29 -3.14 10.88
C VAL A 43 4.50 -3.76 10.21
N GLN A 44 4.47 -3.82 8.88
CA GLN A 44 5.61 -4.13 8.04
C GLN A 44 5.57 -3.19 6.85
N THR A 45 6.62 -2.42 6.63
CA THR A 45 6.77 -1.54 5.46
C THR A 45 8.08 -1.82 4.75
N PHE A 46 8.08 -1.84 3.43
CA PHE A 46 9.30 -1.97 2.62
C PHE A 46 9.07 -1.46 1.19
N PRO A 47 10.11 -0.91 0.55
CA PRO A 47 10.05 -0.48 -0.85
C PRO A 47 10.32 -1.64 -1.82
N GLU A 48 9.87 -1.45 -3.06
CA GLU A 48 10.39 -2.10 -4.25
C GLU A 48 10.90 -1.02 -5.21
N TYR A 49 12.14 -1.22 -5.64
CA TYR A 49 12.77 -0.37 -6.61
C TYR A 49 12.96 -1.13 -7.93
N GLY A 50 12.60 -0.49 -9.04
CA GLY A 50 12.93 -0.98 -10.38
C GLY A 50 14.39 -0.71 -10.73
N VAL A 51 14.67 -0.42 -12.00
CA VAL A 51 15.97 0.12 -12.43
C VAL A 51 16.09 1.54 -11.86
N GLU A 52 16.71 1.68 -10.70
CA GLU A 52 16.77 2.93 -9.95
C GLU A 52 17.41 4.08 -10.73
N ARG A 53 16.59 5.06 -11.07
CA ARG A 53 16.99 6.38 -11.57
C ARG A 53 15.96 7.41 -11.11
N ARG A 54 16.35 8.68 -11.00
CA ARG A 54 15.44 9.77 -10.62
C ARG A 54 14.22 9.78 -11.55
N GLY A 55 13.02 9.88 -10.97
CA GLY A 55 11.78 9.86 -11.74
C GLY A 55 11.28 8.47 -12.18
N ALA A 56 12.03 7.39 -11.95
CA ALA A 56 11.53 6.03 -12.20
C ALA A 56 10.36 5.69 -11.24
N PRO A 57 9.41 4.83 -11.66
CA PRO A 57 8.37 4.32 -10.77
C PRO A 57 8.98 3.65 -9.53
N VAL A 58 8.37 3.92 -8.38
CA VAL A 58 8.70 3.36 -7.08
C VAL A 58 7.41 2.84 -6.47
N THR A 59 7.45 1.59 -6.01
CA THR A 59 6.37 0.97 -5.27
C THR A 59 6.80 0.82 -3.82
N ALA A 60 5.91 1.07 -2.87
CA ALA A 60 6.14 0.73 -1.48
C ALA A 60 4.94 -0.02 -0.90
N PHE A 61 5.20 -0.90 0.04
CA PHE A 61 4.22 -1.83 0.59
C PHE A 61 4.10 -1.59 2.08
N THR A 62 2.88 -1.45 2.60
CA THR A 62 2.60 -1.43 4.04
C THR A 62 1.57 -2.49 4.39
N ARG A 63 1.90 -3.33 5.37
CA ARG A 63 0.98 -4.28 6.01
C ARG A 63 0.67 -3.85 7.42
N ILE A 64 -0.58 -4.01 7.83
CA ILE A 64 -1.10 -3.60 9.13
C ILE A 64 -1.92 -4.75 9.69
N SER A 65 -1.65 -5.15 10.93
CA SER A 65 -2.40 -6.22 11.60
C SER A 65 -2.56 -5.94 13.10
N LYS A 66 -3.56 -6.59 13.70
CA LYS A 66 -3.70 -6.68 15.16
C LYS A 66 -2.73 -7.70 15.78
N GLY A 67 -2.18 -8.61 14.97
CA GLY A 67 -1.25 -9.66 15.40
C GLY A 67 0.04 -9.69 14.56
N ARG A 68 0.98 -10.58 14.94
CA ARG A 68 2.29 -10.71 14.27
C ARG A 68 2.15 -10.99 12.78
N ILE A 69 2.94 -10.29 11.96
CA ILE A 69 3.00 -10.46 10.50
C ILE A 69 4.18 -11.37 10.15
N TYR A 70 3.89 -12.52 9.52
CA TYR A 70 4.91 -13.50 9.10
C TYR A 70 5.22 -13.45 7.59
N LEU A 71 4.31 -12.87 6.79
CA LEU A 71 4.50 -12.72 5.34
C LEU A 71 5.65 -11.75 5.04
N ARG A 72 6.53 -12.12 4.10
CA ARG A 72 7.70 -11.35 3.65
C ARG A 72 7.83 -11.40 2.14
N CYS A 73 6.81 -10.91 1.45
CA CYS A 73 6.72 -10.83 -0.01
C CYS A 73 6.01 -9.54 -0.43
N LYS A 74 6.02 -9.20 -1.72
CA LYS A 74 5.27 -8.05 -2.26
C LYS A 74 3.77 -8.17 -1.97
N ILE A 75 3.05 -7.05 -2.08
CA ILE A 75 1.57 -7.03 -2.02
C ILE A 75 1.06 -7.06 -3.46
N TYR A 76 0.57 -8.23 -3.87
CA TYR A 76 -0.04 -8.43 -5.19
C TYR A 76 -1.52 -8.03 -5.20
N GLU A 77 -2.23 -8.28 -4.09
CA GLU A 77 -3.66 -8.01 -3.93
C GLU A 77 -3.88 -7.00 -2.78
N PRO A 78 -3.67 -5.69 -3.02
CA PRO A 78 -3.83 -4.69 -1.96
C PRO A 78 -5.30 -4.51 -1.57
N ASP A 79 -5.54 -4.18 -0.31
CA ASP A 79 -6.82 -3.64 0.15
C ASP A 79 -6.99 -2.18 -0.30
N HIS A 80 -5.90 -1.40 -0.30
CA HIS A 80 -5.92 0.02 -0.65
C HIS A 80 -4.69 0.42 -1.49
N VAL A 81 -4.87 1.42 -2.35
CA VAL A 81 -3.80 1.97 -3.19
C VAL A 81 -3.67 3.47 -2.98
N VAL A 82 -2.43 3.95 -2.87
CA VAL A 82 -2.10 5.37 -2.75
C VAL A 82 -1.15 5.75 -3.90
N ILE A 83 -1.52 6.76 -4.69
CA ILE A 83 -0.81 7.21 -5.89
C ILE A 83 -0.34 8.64 -5.66
N LEU A 84 0.96 8.82 -5.43
CA LEU A 84 1.58 10.12 -5.18
C LEU A 84 1.81 10.91 -6.48
N ASP A 85 1.93 10.22 -7.61
CA ASP A 85 2.09 10.82 -8.93
C ASP A 85 1.04 10.25 -9.90
N PRO A 86 0.06 11.06 -10.31
CA PRO A 86 -1.03 10.62 -11.18
C PRO A 86 -0.56 10.22 -12.57
N THR A 87 0.62 10.66 -13.03
CA THR A 87 1.18 10.26 -14.34
C THR A 87 1.53 8.78 -14.41
N LEU A 88 1.62 8.09 -13.27
CA LEU A 88 1.84 6.64 -13.22
C LEU A 88 0.62 5.83 -13.65
N ILE A 89 -0.59 6.39 -13.54
CA ILE A 89 -1.84 5.73 -13.93
C ILE A 89 -1.81 5.39 -15.44
N GLU A 90 -1.17 6.24 -16.25
CA GLU A 90 -1.00 6.00 -17.70
C GLU A 90 0.21 5.11 -18.02
N ALA A 91 1.17 4.99 -17.10
CA ALA A 91 2.45 4.31 -17.35
C ALA A 91 2.44 2.84 -16.91
N VAL A 92 1.72 2.51 -15.84
CA VAL A 92 1.64 1.16 -15.26
C VAL A 92 0.25 0.93 -14.66
N ASP A 93 -0.17 -0.34 -14.58
CA ASP A 93 -1.42 -0.70 -13.89
C ASP A 93 -1.24 -0.60 -12.35
N VAL A 94 -1.45 0.62 -11.84
CA VAL A 94 -1.33 0.93 -10.40
C VAL A 94 -2.41 0.24 -9.54
N THR A 95 -3.56 -0.08 -10.15
CA THR A 95 -4.72 -0.70 -9.51
C THR A 95 -4.74 -2.23 -9.58
N SER A 96 -3.77 -2.85 -10.26
CA SER A 96 -3.69 -4.30 -10.43
C SER A 96 -3.87 -5.09 -9.13
N GLY A 97 -4.88 -5.97 -9.08
CA GLY A 97 -5.19 -6.79 -7.91
C GLY A 97 -5.86 -6.07 -6.74
N LEU A 98 -6.26 -4.81 -6.89
CA LEU A 98 -7.00 -4.08 -5.85
C LEU A 98 -8.31 -4.83 -5.50
N LYS A 99 -8.49 -5.14 -4.22
CA LYS A 99 -9.68 -5.83 -3.71
C LYS A 99 -10.93 -4.94 -3.82
N ASN A 100 -12.08 -5.58 -4.03
CA ASN A 100 -13.37 -4.90 -4.05
C ASN A 100 -13.63 -4.13 -2.73
N GLY A 101 -14.14 -2.90 -2.87
CA GLY A 101 -14.37 -2.00 -1.72
C GLY A 101 -13.10 -1.32 -1.19
N GLY A 102 -11.96 -1.49 -1.87
CA GLY A 102 -10.73 -0.76 -1.60
C GLY A 102 -10.81 0.71 -2.01
N TYR A 103 -10.07 1.56 -1.29
CA TYR A 103 -9.89 2.96 -1.65
C TYR A 103 -8.70 3.15 -2.59
N ILE A 104 -8.86 4.06 -3.54
CA ILE A 104 -7.78 4.62 -4.36
C ILE A 104 -7.62 6.08 -3.95
N ILE A 105 -6.46 6.44 -3.42
CA ILE A 105 -6.12 7.82 -3.07
C ILE A 105 -5.14 8.34 -4.12
N VAL A 106 -5.50 9.42 -4.80
CA VAL A 106 -4.65 10.05 -5.84
C VAL A 106 -4.29 11.45 -5.41
N ASN A 107 -3.00 11.77 -5.39
CA ASN A 107 -2.51 13.13 -5.19
C ASN A 107 -2.60 13.92 -6.51
N SER A 108 -3.73 14.58 -6.75
CA SER A 108 -3.95 15.41 -7.93
C SER A 108 -4.91 16.56 -7.66
N ASP A 109 -4.79 17.60 -8.47
CA ASP A 109 -5.72 18.73 -8.62
C ASP A 109 -6.95 18.40 -9.47
N LYS A 110 -7.01 17.23 -10.11
CA LYS A 110 -8.12 16.79 -10.95
C LYS A 110 -9.17 16.03 -10.14
N PRO A 111 -10.45 16.11 -10.53
CA PRO A 111 -11.51 15.39 -9.84
C PRO A 111 -11.45 13.87 -10.16
N PRO A 112 -12.03 13.01 -9.31
CA PRO A 112 -11.94 11.55 -9.47
C PRO A 112 -12.39 11.01 -10.82
N GLU A 113 -13.39 11.64 -11.45
CA GLU A 113 -13.97 11.22 -12.74
C GLU A 113 -12.99 11.37 -13.91
N HIS A 114 -11.92 12.16 -13.72
CA HIS A 114 -10.85 12.28 -14.70
C HIS A 114 -10.06 10.97 -14.86
N PHE A 115 -9.93 10.20 -13.77
CA PHE A 115 -9.09 9.02 -13.76
C PHE A 115 -9.86 7.80 -14.22
N LYS A 116 -9.30 7.11 -15.21
CA LYS A 116 -9.81 5.83 -15.69
C LYS A 116 -8.83 4.75 -15.26
N PHE A 117 -9.32 3.80 -14.48
CA PHE A 117 -8.58 2.61 -14.08
C PHE A 117 -9.03 1.46 -14.99
N SER A 118 -8.06 0.67 -15.45
CA SER A 118 -8.28 -0.50 -16.30
C SER A 118 -8.75 -1.70 -15.50
#